data_AF-A0A6J8DYR8-F1
#
_entry.id   AF-A0A6J8DYR8-F1
#
_cell.length_a   1.000
_cell.length_b   1.000
_cell.length_c   1.000
_cell.angle_alpha   90.00
_cell.angle_beta   90.00
_cell.angle_gamma   90.00
#
_symmetry.space_group_name_H-M   'P 1'
#
loop_
_entity.id
_entity.type
_entity.pdbx_description
1 polymer ?
#
loop_
_entity_poly.entity_id
_entity_poly.type
_entity_poly.pdbx_seq_one_letter_code
_entity_poly.pdbx_strand_id
1 'polypeptide(L)'
;MWNSVFGEHQRLHPNCNAFLQWNMEREEKFGFVNREEAMCDKCTYRSRKFKLYEEVHTKKTGRKAAKINVSAQAALSQTPLGYTGLRKIVLGCNMPAPSTSGLQKRANKVLPEIVNINKKDMKARRKQLIAINTLRGRKDSGSVSLQADGAYNNAIYSGIRKPHSSLLH
;
A
#
# COMPACT_ATOMS: atom_id res chain seq x y z
N MET A 1 -10.23 -13.99 -18.43
CA MET A 1 -8.87 -14.38 -18.82
C MET A 1 -8.85 -15.81 -19.35
N TRP A 2 -9.14 -16.80 -18.50
CA TRP A 2 -9.12 -18.23 -18.86
C TRP A 2 -9.89 -18.59 -20.13
N ASN A 3 -11.13 -18.11 -20.31
CA ASN A 3 -11.89 -18.38 -21.54
C ASN A 3 -11.15 -17.93 -22.81
N SER A 4 -10.43 -16.81 -22.75
CA SER A 4 -9.62 -16.33 -23.88
C SER A 4 -8.42 -17.24 -24.14
N VAL A 5 -7.81 -17.77 -23.08
CA VAL A 5 -6.66 -18.69 -23.19
C VAL A 5 -7.10 -20.05 -23.72
N PHE A 6 -8.19 -20.61 -23.21
CA PHE A 6 -8.75 -21.88 -23.70
C PHE A 6 -9.14 -21.78 -25.18
N GLY A 7 -9.85 -20.72 -25.57
CA GLY A 7 -10.22 -20.50 -26.97
C GLY A 7 -9.00 -20.31 -27.88
N GLU A 8 -7.97 -19.60 -27.42
CA GLU A 8 -6.73 -19.43 -28.18
C GLU A 8 -5.97 -20.76 -28.33
N HIS A 9 -5.85 -21.54 -27.26
CA HIS A 9 -5.22 -22.86 -27.29
C HIS A 9 -5.94 -23.80 -28.27
N GLN A 10 -7.27 -23.89 -28.20
CA GLN A 10 -8.06 -24.74 -29.09
C GLN A 10 -7.92 -24.31 -30.56
N ARG A 11 -7.78 -23.00 -30.83
CA ARG A 11 -7.57 -22.49 -32.19
C ARG A 11 -6.19 -22.82 -32.74
N LEU A 12 -5.14 -22.73 -31.92
CA LEU A 12 -3.75 -22.94 -32.36
C LEU A 12 -3.34 -24.42 -32.34
N HIS A 13 -3.91 -25.20 -31.41
CA HIS A 13 -3.63 -26.62 -31.21
C HIS A 13 -4.93 -27.41 -31.07
N PRO A 14 -5.75 -27.52 -32.14
CA PRO A 14 -7.09 -28.12 -32.08
C PRO A 14 -7.10 -29.59 -31.65
N ASN A 15 -5.97 -30.29 -31.82
CA ASN A 15 -5.81 -31.70 -31.44
C ASN A 15 -5.24 -31.88 -30.03
N CYS A 16 -4.95 -30.80 -29.31
CA CYS A 16 -4.40 -30.85 -27.96
C CYS A 16 -5.52 -30.67 -26.92
N ASN A 17 -5.87 -31.74 -26.21
CA ASN A 17 -6.86 -31.74 -25.13
C ASN A 17 -6.23 -31.70 -23.73
N ALA A 18 -4.99 -31.22 -23.65
CA ALA A 18 -4.24 -31.21 -22.40
C ALA A 18 -4.65 -30.04 -21.49
N PHE A 19 -4.20 -30.09 -20.23
CA PHE A 19 -4.54 -29.07 -19.25
C PHE A 19 -3.65 -27.84 -19.43
N LEU A 20 -4.28 -26.67 -19.31
CA LEU A 20 -3.54 -25.41 -19.23
C LEU A 20 -3.24 -25.12 -17.77
N GLN A 21 -1.98 -24.78 -17.50
CA GLN A 21 -1.49 -24.43 -16.18
C GLN A 21 -0.72 -23.11 -16.23
N TRP A 22 -0.46 -22.54 -15.06
CA TRP A 22 0.40 -21.37 -14.98
C TRP A 22 1.85 -21.73 -15.25
N ASN A 23 2.50 -20.90 -16.06
CA ASN A 23 3.92 -20.97 -16.27
C ASN A 23 4.67 -20.28 -15.12
N MET A 24 4.85 -21.02 -14.03
CA MET A 24 5.49 -20.52 -12.81
C MET A 24 6.93 -20.04 -13.05
N GLU A 25 7.63 -20.57 -14.06
CA GLU A 25 9.01 -20.15 -14.40
C GLU A 25 9.07 -18.73 -14.97
N ARG A 26 7.98 -18.28 -15.61
CA ARG A 26 7.89 -16.94 -16.24
C ARG A 26 7.01 -15.97 -15.47
N GLU A 27 6.67 -16.31 -14.23
CA GLU A 27 5.94 -15.46 -13.28
C GLU A 27 6.66 -14.12 -13.09
N GLU A 28 5.95 -13.01 -13.34
CA GLU A 28 6.47 -11.67 -13.06
C GLU A 28 5.90 -11.13 -11.75
N LYS A 29 6.73 -11.16 -10.70
CA LYS A 29 6.37 -10.59 -9.39
C LYS A 29 6.53 -9.08 -9.38
N PHE A 30 5.54 -8.38 -8.82
CA PHE A 30 5.53 -6.92 -8.71
C PHE A 30 4.91 -6.47 -7.39
N GLY A 31 5.72 -6.41 -6.34
CA GLY A 31 5.19 -6.15 -5.00
C GLY A 31 4.42 -7.38 -4.51
N PHE A 32 3.16 -7.20 -4.15
CA PHE A 32 2.24 -8.26 -3.70
C PHE A 32 1.43 -8.91 -4.83
N VAL A 33 1.72 -8.57 -6.08
CA VAL A 33 0.90 -9.03 -7.22
C VAL A 33 1.77 -9.58 -8.33
N ASN A 34 1.22 -10.49 -9.12
CA ASN A 34 1.93 -11.18 -10.17
C ASN A 34 1.29 -10.96 -11.54
N ARG A 35 2.08 -11.18 -12.59
CA ARG A 35 1.57 -11.38 -13.94
C ARG A 35 1.94 -12.78 -14.38
N GLU A 36 0.94 -13.50 -14.86
CA GLU A 36 1.09 -14.90 -15.23
C GLU A 36 0.91 -15.12 -16.72
N GLU A 37 1.66 -16.08 -17.22
CA GLU A 37 1.48 -16.70 -18.51
C GLU A 37 0.84 -18.07 -18.28
N ALA A 38 -0.17 -18.43 -19.08
CA ALA A 38 -0.65 -19.80 -19.11
C ALA A 38 0.14 -20.59 -20.16
N MET A 39 0.43 -21.84 -19.86
CA MET A 39 1.09 -22.78 -20.77
C MET A 39 0.35 -24.11 -20.82
N CYS A 40 0.50 -24.81 -21.93
CA CYS A 40 0.11 -26.20 -22.04
C CYS A 40 1.25 -27.10 -21.54
N ASP A 41 0.91 -28.20 -20.88
CA ASP A 41 1.87 -29.20 -20.40
C ASP A 41 2.32 -30.17 -21.51
N LYS A 42 1.52 -30.35 -22.56
CA LYS A 42 1.81 -31.32 -23.65
C LYS A 42 2.22 -30.70 -24.98
N CYS A 43 1.82 -29.47 -25.27
CA CYS A 43 2.17 -28.78 -26.51
C CYS A 43 2.99 -27.52 -26.26
N THR A 44 3.41 -26.86 -27.33
CA THR A 44 4.26 -25.65 -27.26
C THR A 44 3.48 -24.37 -26.95
N TYR A 45 2.17 -24.47 -26.67
CA TYR A 45 1.34 -23.31 -26.41
C TYR A 45 1.76 -22.54 -25.16
N ARG A 46 1.89 -21.23 -25.33
CA ARG A 46 2.08 -20.24 -24.26
C ARG A 46 1.24 -19.01 -24.59
N SER A 47 0.49 -18.52 -23.62
CA SER A 47 -0.32 -17.33 -23.79
C SER A 47 0.52 -16.05 -23.68
N ARG A 48 -0.08 -14.89 -23.93
CA ARG A 48 0.46 -13.62 -23.41
C ARG A 48 0.43 -13.60 -21.88
N LYS A 49 1.20 -12.70 -21.25
CA LYS A 49 1.09 -12.44 -19.80
C LYS A 49 -0.16 -11.64 -19.46
N PHE A 50 -0.87 -12.07 -18.42
CA PHE A 50 -2.04 -11.41 -17.88
C PHE A 50 -1.74 -10.83 -16.50
N LYS A 51 -2.28 -9.65 -16.22
CA LYS A 51 -2.23 -9.06 -14.87
C LYS A 51 -3.28 -9.76 -14.02
N LEU A 52 -2.87 -10.40 -12.92
CA LEU A 52 -3.79 -10.96 -11.93
C LEU A 52 -4.22 -9.93 -10.88
N TYR A 53 -4.21 -8.66 -11.26
CA TYR A 53 -4.46 -7.54 -10.36
C TYR A 53 -5.05 -6.35 -11.09
N GLU A 54 -5.77 -5.53 -10.33
CA GLU A 54 -6.30 -4.27 -10.83
C GLU A 54 -5.28 -3.15 -10.68
N GLU A 55 -5.26 -2.25 -11.66
CA GLU A 55 -4.43 -1.06 -11.64
C GLU A 55 -5.17 0.15 -11.06
N VAL A 56 -4.43 1.00 -10.38
CA VAL A 56 -4.93 2.32 -9.97
C VAL A 56 -5.13 3.16 -11.22
N HIS A 57 -6.32 3.75 -11.35
CA HIS A 57 -6.59 4.67 -12.43
C HIS A 57 -5.76 5.95 -12.25
N THR A 58 -4.99 6.31 -13.28
CA THR A 58 -4.17 7.52 -13.30
C THR A 58 -4.12 8.07 -14.72
N LYS A 59 -4.09 9.40 -14.82
CA LYS A 59 -3.88 10.12 -16.08
C LYS A 59 -2.40 10.15 -16.50
N LYS A 60 -1.49 9.72 -15.62
CA LYS A 60 -0.05 9.72 -15.89
C LYS A 60 0.34 8.60 -16.86
N THR A 61 1.23 8.91 -17.79
CA THR A 61 1.80 7.96 -18.74
C THR A 61 2.76 7.00 -18.03
N GLY A 62 2.82 5.74 -18.49
CA GLY A 62 3.72 4.72 -17.97
C GLY A 62 3.05 3.61 -17.16
N ARG A 63 3.86 2.75 -16.52
CA ARG A 63 3.39 1.58 -15.78
C ARG A 63 2.55 2.00 -14.57
N LYS A 64 1.27 1.60 -14.55
CA LYS A 64 0.35 1.90 -13.44
C LYS A 64 0.66 1.03 -12.22
N ALA A 65 0.38 1.58 -11.04
CA ALA A 65 0.51 0.85 -9.79
C ALA A 65 -0.65 -0.15 -9.64
N ALA A 66 -0.39 -1.32 -9.06
CA ALA A 66 -1.46 -2.22 -8.64
C ALA A 66 -2.19 -1.64 -7.41
N LYS A 67 -3.51 -1.79 -7.35
CA LYS A 67 -4.33 -1.31 -6.23
C LYS A 67 -3.85 -1.89 -4.90
N ILE A 68 -3.66 -3.21 -4.83
CA ILE A 68 -3.17 -3.92 -3.63
C ILE A 68 -1.87 -3.32 -3.10
N ASN A 69 -0.92 -3.00 -3.99
CA ASN A 69 0.36 -2.41 -3.58
C ASN A 69 0.22 -1.01 -2.97
N VAL A 70 -0.78 -0.23 -3.39
CA VAL A 70 -1.06 1.11 -2.82
C VAL A 70 -1.83 0.97 -1.53
N SER A 71 -2.87 0.12 -1.50
CA SER A 71 -3.68 -0.15 -0.32
C SER A 71 -2.86 -0.71 0.84
N ALA A 72 -1.91 -1.61 0.57
CA ALA A 72 -0.99 -2.12 1.57
C ALA A 72 -0.19 -1.00 2.25
N GLN A 73 0.26 0.01 1.50
CA GLN A 73 0.99 1.15 2.06
C GLN A 73 0.08 2.06 2.89
N ALA A 74 -1.17 2.26 2.46
CA ALA A 74 -2.14 3.00 3.26
C ALA A 74 -2.43 2.29 4.60
N ALA A 75 -2.61 0.96 4.58
CA ALA A 75 -2.80 0.17 5.80
C ALA A 75 -1.59 0.23 6.73
N LEU A 76 -0.38 0.10 6.17
CA LEU A 76 0.87 0.22 6.95
C LEU A 76 1.05 1.59 7.58
N SER A 77 0.56 2.66 6.96
CA SER A 77 0.66 4.01 7.54
C SER A 77 -0.13 4.18 8.85
N GLN A 78 -1.11 3.29 9.09
CA GLN A 78 -1.96 3.30 10.29
C GLN A 78 -1.58 2.19 11.29
N THR A 79 -0.62 1.33 10.93
CA THR A 79 -0.21 0.19 11.74
C THR A 79 1.21 0.43 12.27
N PRO A 80 1.53 0.13 13.54
CA PRO A 80 2.89 0.23 14.06
C PRO A 80 3.79 -0.93 13.58
N LEU A 81 3.73 -1.25 12.29
CA LEU A 81 4.44 -2.36 11.67
C LEU A 81 5.40 -1.84 10.60
N GLY A 82 6.70 -2.05 10.82
CA GLY A 82 7.72 -1.78 9.81
C GLY A 82 7.69 -2.81 8.66
N TYR A 83 8.32 -2.48 7.53
CA TYR A 83 8.37 -3.36 6.35
C TYR A 83 8.99 -4.73 6.64
N THR A 84 9.96 -4.82 7.55
CA THR A 84 10.55 -6.09 7.97
C THR A 84 9.51 -6.99 8.63
N GLY A 85 8.68 -6.42 9.52
CA GLY A 85 7.60 -7.16 10.18
C GLY A 85 6.55 -7.64 9.17
N LEU A 86 6.15 -6.77 8.24
CA LEU A 86 5.25 -7.15 7.15
C LEU A 86 5.81 -8.30 6.31
N ARG A 87 7.08 -8.23 5.92
CA ARG A 87 7.71 -9.31 5.15
C ARG A 87 7.73 -10.62 5.94
N LYS A 88 7.99 -10.59 7.25
CA LYS A 88 7.92 -11.79 8.11
C LYS A 88 6.52 -12.40 8.10
N ILE A 89 5.47 -11.59 8.23
CA ILE A 89 4.08 -12.06 8.17
C ILE A 89 3.80 -12.73 6.81
N VAL A 90 4.17 -12.06 5.72
CA VAL A 90 3.91 -12.56 4.36
C VAL A 90 4.64 -13.88 4.10
N LEU A 91 5.90 -13.99 4.55
CA LEU A 91 6.66 -15.25 4.47
C LEU A 91 6.04 -16.35 5.35
N GLY A 92 5.55 -16.00 6.55
CA GLY A 92 4.86 -16.94 7.43
C GLY A 92 3.55 -17.49 6.83
N CYS A 93 2.89 -16.72 5.97
CA CYS A 93 1.73 -17.17 5.20
C CYS A 93 2.08 -17.96 3.92
N ASN A 94 3.34 -18.37 3.74
CA ASN A 94 3.83 -19.04 2.53
C ASN A 94 3.59 -18.22 1.24
N MET A 95 3.61 -16.89 1.35
CA MET A 95 3.50 -16.00 0.20
C MET A 95 4.87 -15.40 -0.14
N PRO A 96 5.18 -15.19 -1.43
CA PRO A 96 6.42 -14.54 -1.82
C PRO A 96 6.42 -13.09 -1.34
N ALA A 97 7.32 -12.77 -0.41
CA ALA A 97 7.41 -11.41 0.12
C ALA A 97 8.04 -10.44 -0.89
N PRO A 98 7.48 -9.22 -1.02
CA PRO A 98 8.08 -8.19 -1.86
C PRO A 98 9.43 -7.73 -1.34
N SER A 99 10.23 -7.11 -2.21
CA SER A 99 11.51 -6.53 -1.84
C SER A 99 11.33 -5.32 -0.92
N THR A 100 12.24 -5.16 0.05
CA THR A 100 12.26 -4.02 0.97
C THR A 100 12.42 -2.69 0.22
N SER A 101 13.32 -2.65 -0.76
CA SER A 101 13.53 -1.48 -1.62
C SER A 101 12.29 -1.14 -2.46
N GLY A 102 11.55 -2.16 -2.91
CA GLY A 102 10.28 -1.99 -3.61
C GLY A 102 9.21 -1.38 -2.72
N LEU A 103 9.06 -1.89 -1.48
CA LEU A 103 8.16 -1.34 -0.47
C LEU A 103 8.51 0.11 -0.13
N GLN A 104 9.77 0.42 0.12
CA GLN A 104 10.21 1.79 0.42
C GLN A 104 9.92 2.76 -0.74
N LYS A 105 10.21 2.36 -1.99
CA LYS A 105 9.89 3.17 -3.17
C LYS A 105 8.39 3.46 -3.30
N ARG A 106 7.53 2.54 -2.83
CA ARG A 106 6.08 2.74 -2.82
C ARG A 106 5.64 3.66 -1.69
N ALA A 107 6.18 3.47 -0.50
CA ALA A 107 5.93 4.33 0.65
C ALA A 107 6.23 5.80 0.34
N ASN A 108 7.38 6.06 -0.28
CA ASN A 108 7.79 7.41 -0.68
C ASN A 108 6.82 8.08 -1.66
N LYS A 109 5.95 7.32 -2.34
CA LYS A 109 4.91 7.85 -3.22
C LYS A 109 3.57 8.04 -2.51
N VAL A 110 3.23 7.16 -1.56
CA VAL A 110 1.92 7.14 -0.90
C VAL A 110 1.88 8.04 0.33
N LEU A 111 2.94 8.01 1.16
CA LEU A 111 3.00 8.76 2.41
C LEU A 111 2.84 10.28 2.23
N PRO A 112 3.44 10.94 1.21
CA PRO A 112 3.20 12.37 1.00
C PRO A 112 1.74 12.72 0.73
N GLU A 113 1.02 11.85 0.02
CA GLU A 113 -0.41 12.06 -0.26
C GLU A 113 -1.25 11.89 1.01
N ILE A 114 -0.91 10.92 1.86
CA ILE A 114 -1.56 10.74 3.17
C ILE A 114 -1.33 11.98 4.05
N VAL A 115 -0.10 12.51 4.09
CA VAL A 115 0.21 13.75 4.83
C VAL A 115 -0.61 14.93 4.30
N ASN A 116 -0.75 15.05 2.98
CA ASN A 116 -1.54 16.09 2.35
C ASN A 116 -3.03 15.99 2.71
N ILE A 117 -3.60 14.78 2.65
CA ILE A 117 -4.99 14.49 3.06
C ILE A 117 -5.19 14.86 4.53
N ASN A 118 -4.29 14.42 5.41
CA ASN A 118 -4.36 14.72 6.84
C ASN A 118 -4.26 16.23 7.12
N LYS A 119 -3.37 16.95 6.43
CA LYS A 119 -3.27 18.42 6.57
C LYS A 119 -4.56 19.13 6.15
N LYS A 120 -5.19 18.69 5.05
CA LYS A 120 -6.47 19.23 4.58
C LYS A 120 -7.60 18.94 5.57
N ASP A 121 -7.68 17.71 6.07
CA ASP A 121 -8.66 17.29 7.07
C ASP A 121 -8.51 18.10 8.36
N MET A 122 -7.29 18.20 8.90
CA MET A 122 -7.01 19.00 10.10
C MET A 122 -7.36 20.49 9.91
N LYS A 123 -7.14 21.05 8.71
CA LYS A 123 -7.55 22.42 8.39
C LYS A 123 -9.08 22.57 8.41
N ALA A 124 -9.82 21.59 7.86
CA ALA A 124 -11.27 21.59 7.87
C ALA A 124 -11.84 21.45 9.30
N ARG A 125 -11.33 20.49 10.08
CA ARG A 125 -11.69 20.29 11.49
C ARG A 125 -11.42 21.53 12.34
N ARG A 126 -10.28 22.20 12.12
CA ARG A 126 -9.97 23.46 12.81
C ARG A 126 -11.01 24.54 12.53
N LYS A 127 -11.45 24.70 11.28
CA LYS A 127 -12.50 25.68 10.94
C LYS A 127 -13.82 25.36 11.64
N GLN A 128 -14.20 24.08 11.68
CA GLN A 128 -15.41 23.64 12.38
C GLN A 128 -15.31 23.91 13.88
N LEU A 129 -14.16 23.62 14.51
CA LEU A 129 -13.92 23.91 15.92
C LEU A 129 -14.05 25.40 16.23
N ILE A 130 -13.47 26.27 15.40
CA ILE A 130 -13.59 27.72 15.57
C ILE A 130 -15.06 28.14 15.51
N ALA A 131 -15.81 27.69 14.51
CA ALA A 131 -17.23 28.01 14.37
C ALA A 131 -18.05 27.57 15.60
N ILE A 132 -17.81 26.34 16.11
CA ILE A 132 -18.47 25.83 17.31
C ILE A 132 -18.11 26.67 18.54
N ASN A 133 -16.83 27.02 18.72
CA ASN A 133 -16.39 27.81 19.86
C ASN A 133 -16.98 29.23 19.84
N THR A 134 -17.10 29.84 18.65
CA THR A 134 -17.78 31.13 18.48
C THR A 134 -19.26 31.04 18.87
N LEU A 135 -19.97 30.00 18.41
CA LEU A 135 -21.38 29.77 18.79
C LEU A 135 -21.56 29.56 20.30
N ARG A 136 -20.56 28.97 20.97
CA ARG A 136 -20.56 28.75 22.43
C ARG A 136 -20.12 29.99 23.23
N GLY A 137 -19.84 31.13 22.58
CA GLY A 137 -19.43 32.36 23.26
C GLY A 137 -18.07 32.30 23.94
N ARG A 138 -17.17 31.39 23.53
CA ARG A 138 -15.81 31.35 24.09
C ARG A 138 -15.01 32.57 23.63
N LYS A 139 -14.37 33.28 24.57
CA LYS A 139 -13.50 34.44 24.29
C LYS A 139 -12.31 34.12 23.38
N ASP A 140 -11.82 32.89 23.43
CA ASP A 140 -10.77 32.38 22.53
C ASP A 140 -11.31 31.24 21.67
N SER A 141 -11.92 31.59 20.54
CA SER A 141 -12.47 30.63 19.59
C SER A 141 -11.40 29.81 18.86
N GLY A 142 -10.14 30.25 18.86
CA GLY A 142 -9.02 29.56 18.25
C GLY A 142 -8.39 28.47 19.12
N SER A 143 -8.66 28.49 20.43
CA SER A 143 -8.14 27.50 21.36
C SER A 143 -8.64 26.07 21.06
N VAL A 144 -7.70 25.14 20.94
CA VAL A 144 -7.97 23.70 20.84
C VAL A 144 -7.45 23.06 22.13
N SER A 145 -8.36 22.57 22.98
CA SER A 145 -7.99 21.76 24.14
C SER A 145 -7.44 20.43 23.63
N LEU A 146 -6.12 20.28 23.63
CA LEU A 146 -5.44 19.06 23.24
C LEU A 146 -5.29 18.17 24.48
N GLN A 147 -5.95 17.01 24.45
CA GLN A 147 -5.59 15.90 25.32
C GLN A 147 -4.65 15.02 24.52
N ALA A 148 -3.36 15.03 24.88
CA ALA A 148 -2.35 14.24 24.19
C ALA A 148 -2.42 12.80 24.71
N ASP A 149 -3.00 11.89 23.93
CA ASP A 149 -2.79 10.46 24.12
C ASP A 149 -1.35 10.11 23.72
N GLY A 150 -0.61 9.50 24.65
CA GLY A 150 0.81 9.15 24.51
C GLY A 150 1.08 8.05 23.47
N ALA A 151 0.05 7.44 22.89
CA ALA A 151 0.20 6.37 21.90
C ALA A 151 0.95 6.79 20.61
N TYR A 152 0.93 8.08 20.24
CA TYR A 152 1.53 8.59 19.00
C TYR A 152 2.80 9.43 19.18
N ASN A 153 3.21 9.74 20.41
CA ASN A 153 4.26 10.73 20.67
C ASN A 153 5.58 10.15 21.21
N ASN A 154 5.84 8.87 20.97
CA ASN A 154 7.14 8.28 21.26
C ASN A 154 8.04 8.38 20.03
N ALA A 155 9.00 9.30 20.05
CA ALA A 155 10.19 9.14 19.23
C ALA A 155 10.86 7.82 19.65
N ILE A 156 11.09 6.91 18.69
CA ILE A 156 11.62 5.55 18.90
C ILE A 156 13.06 5.55 19.49
N TYR A 157 13.62 6.70 19.90
CA TYR A 157 14.99 6.84 20.41
C TYR A 157 15.21 7.81 21.59
N SER A 158 14.21 8.51 22.13
CA SER A 158 14.46 9.52 23.18
C SER A 158 14.24 9.01 24.61
N GLY A 159 14.73 7.81 24.90
CA GLY A 159 14.78 7.22 26.25
C GLY A 159 16.00 7.63 27.07
N ILE A 160 16.72 8.69 26.69
CA ILE A 160 17.84 9.23 27.47
C ILE A 160 17.54 10.70 27.76
N ARG A 161 17.01 10.95 28.96
CA ARG A 161 16.91 12.28 29.58
C ARG A 161 18.27 13.00 29.49
N LYS A 162 18.31 14.18 28.89
CA LYS A 162 19.27 15.21 29.31
C LYS A 162 18.60 15.98 30.46
N PRO A 163 19.23 16.11 31.65
CA PRO A 163 18.72 17.02 32.66
C PRO A 163 18.94 18.46 32.16
N HIS A 164 17.84 19.17 31.91
CA HIS A 164 17.90 20.61 31.67
C HIS A 164 17.99 21.29 33.03
N SER A 165 19.15 21.89 33.32
CA SER A 165 19.28 22.88 34.38
C SER A 165 18.54 24.16 34.01
N SER A 166 18.32 25.01 35.02
CA SER A 166 17.90 26.42 35.00
C SER A 166 16.42 26.72 35.31
N LEU A 167 16.13 26.93 36.60
CA LEU A 167 15.19 27.96 37.09
C LEU A 167 15.59 28.36 38.52
N LEU A 168 16.31 29.49 38.66
CA LEU A 168 16.29 30.39 39.82
C LEU A 168 16.65 31.80 39.31
N HIS A 169 15.62 32.60 39.03
CA HIS A 169 15.48 34.01 39.38
C HIS A 169 14.04 34.44 39.12
#